data_AF-A0A356WVC1-F1
#
_entry.id   AF-A0A356WVC1-F1
#
_cell.length_a   1.000
_cell.length_b   1.000
_cell.length_c   1.000
_cell.angle_alpha   90.00
_cell.angle_beta   90.00
_cell.angle_gamma   90.00
#
_symmetry.space_group_name_H-M   'P 1'
#
loop_
_entity.id
_entity.type
_entity.pdbx_description
1 polymer ?
#
loop_
_entity_poly.entity_id
_entity_poly.type
_entity_poly.pdbx_seq_one_letter_code
_entity_poly.pdbx_strand_id
1 'polypeptide(L)' 'NQFNGKELIKNGEFKSIAVVKPGQTNSERDYVDGISGGTITSKGVDAMLLESVGEYKNFLLQLNDGK' A
#
# COMPACT_ATOMS: atom_id res chain seq x y z
N ASN A 1 -2.00 -10.46 8.48
CA ASN A 1 -1.67 -11.53 7.50
C ASN A 1 -1.76 -11.08 6.05
N GLN A 2 -2.79 -10.35 5.60
CA GLN A 2 -2.93 -9.98 4.17
C GLN A 2 -1.80 -9.10 3.59
N PHE A 3 -1.13 -8.31 4.43
CA PHE A 3 0.00 -7.46 4.04
C PHE A 3 1.31 -8.21 3.79
N ASN A 4 1.44 -9.46 4.26
CA ASN A 4 2.68 -10.20 4.13
C ASN A 4 2.97 -10.49 2.66
N GLY A 5 4.21 -10.23 2.23
CA GLY A 5 4.64 -10.41 0.85
C GLY A 5 4.08 -9.38 -0.15
N LYS A 6 3.44 -8.31 0.33
CA LYS A 6 3.01 -7.19 -0.51
C LYS A 6 4.12 -6.16 -0.64
N GLU A 7 4.22 -5.54 -1.80
CA GLU A 7 5.31 -4.63 -2.15
C GLU A 7 4.86 -3.17 -2.11
N LEU A 8 5.65 -2.33 -1.43
CA LEU A 8 5.48 -0.88 -1.41
C LEU A 8 6.07 -0.18 -2.65
N ILE A 9 7.05 -0.81 -3.29
CA ILE A 9 7.75 -0.31 -4.46
C ILE A 9 7.54 -1.31 -5.59
N LYS A 10 7.09 -0.83 -6.75
CA LYS A 10 6.92 -1.64 -7.96
C LYS A 10 7.52 -0.90 -9.14
N ASN A 11 8.26 -1.62 -9.99
CA ASN A 11 8.90 -1.05 -11.18
C ASN A 11 9.76 0.21 -10.86
N GLY A 12 10.43 0.22 -9.71
CA GLY A 12 11.25 1.35 -9.27
C GLY A 12 10.48 2.57 -8.76
N GLU A 13 9.16 2.47 -8.60
CA GLU A 13 8.32 3.56 -8.10
C GLU A 13 7.63 3.16 -6.79
N PHE A 14 7.58 4.09 -5.83
CA PHE A 14 6.77 3.91 -4.64
C PHE A 14 5.28 3.95 -4.99
N LYS A 15 4.59 2.83 -4.76
CA LYS A 15 3.16 2.65 -5.04
C LYS A 15 2.30 2.48 -3.79
N SER A 16 2.89 2.20 -2.63
CA SER A 16 2.15 1.84 -1.40
C SER A 16 1.24 0.59 -1.60
N ILE A 17 0.46 0.23 -0.59
CA ILE A 17 -0.49 -0.90 -0.62
C ILE A 17 -1.91 -0.37 -0.49
N ALA A 18 -2.76 -0.68 -1.47
CA ALA A 18 -4.15 -0.25 -1.51
C ALA A 18 -5.03 -1.02 -0.53
N VAL A 19 -5.98 -0.33 0.12
CA VAL A 19 -7.05 -0.98 0.88
C VAL A 19 -8.34 -0.87 0.10
N VAL A 20 -8.79 -1.98 -0.48
CA VAL A 20 -9.95 -2.02 -1.40
C VAL A 20 -11.16 -2.64 -0.73
N LYS A 21 -12.36 -2.47 -1.30
CA LYS A 21 -13.53 -3.20 -0.78
C LYS A 21 -13.29 -4.71 -0.92
N PRO A 22 -13.77 -5.54 0.02
CA PRO A 22 -13.65 -6.99 -0.08
C PRO A 22 -14.06 -7.53 -1.45
N GLY A 23 -13.18 -8.31 -2.07
CA GLY A 23 -13.40 -8.90 -3.40
C GLY A 23 -13.18 -7.96 -4.59
N GLN A 24 -12.67 -6.75 -4.36
CA GLN A 24 -12.16 -5.87 -5.41
C GLN A 24 -10.64 -6.02 -5.56
N THR A 25 -10.10 -5.50 -6.66
CA THR A 25 -8.67 -5.55 -6.96
C THR A 25 -8.12 -4.16 -7.26
N ASN A 26 -6.79 -4.00 -7.21
CA ASN A 26 -6.09 -2.82 -7.71
C ASN A 26 -5.07 -3.25 -8.77
N SER A 27 -5.06 -2.58 -9.93
CA SER A 27 -4.19 -2.92 -11.06
C SER A 27 -2.77 -2.37 -10.94
N GLU A 28 -2.57 -1.32 -10.15
CA GLU A 28 -1.29 -0.60 -10.06
C GLU A 28 -0.55 -0.90 -8.76
N ARG A 29 -1.31 -1.10 -7.68
CA ARG A 29 -0.82 -1.31 -6.33
C ARG A 29 -1.10 -2.73 -5.91
N ASP A 30 -0.20 -3.30 -5.13
CA ASP A 30 -0.60 -4.42 -4.28
C ASP A 30 -1.74 -3.99 -3.37
N TYR A 31 -2.65 -4.91 -3.05
CA TYR A 31 -3.85 -4.58 -2.29
C TYR A 31 -4.18 -5.60 -1.22
N VAL A 32 -4.99 -5.15 -0.26
CA VAL A 32 -5.62 -5.96 0.78
C VAL A 32 -7.10 -5.62 0.87
N ASP A 33 -7.90 -6.54 1.41
CA ASP A 33 -9.29 -6.26 1.70
C ASP A 33 -9.42 -5.29 2.88
N GLY A 34 -10.26 -4.28 2.69
CA GLY A 34 -10.79 -3.45 3.75
C GLY A 34 -11.82 -4.19 4.59
N ILE A 35 -12.32 -3.53 5.63
CA ILE A 35 -13.27 -4.14 6.56
C ILE A 35 -14.71 -3.84 6.14
N SER A 36 -15.55 -4.87 6.03
CA SER A 36 -16.98 -4.73 5.75
C SER A 36 -17.66 -3.88 6.84
N GLY A 37 -18.49 -2.92 6.44
CA GLY A 37 -19.06 -1.91 7.35
C GLY A 37 -18.09 -0.83 7.82
N GLY A 38 -16.78 -0.98 7.58
CA GLY A 38 -15.72 -0.08 8.00
C GLY A 38 -15.12 0.75 6.87
N THR A 39 -15.94 1.24 5.93
CA THR A 39 -15.46 1.94 4.71
C THR A 39 -14.58 3.15 5.04
N ILE A 40 -14.98 3.98 6.00
CA ILE A 40 -14.21 5.19 6.37
C ILE A 40 -12.87 4.81 6.99
N THR A 41 -12.85 3.85 7.91
CA THR A 41 -11.61 3.34 8.49
C THR A 41 -10.70 2.73 7.43
N SER A 42 -11.25 1.95 6.50
CA SER A 42 -10.48 1.32 5.41
C SER A 42 -9.84 2.36 4.50
N LYS A 43 -10.58 3.41 4.13
CA LYS A 43 -10.03 4.56 3.38
C LYS A 43 -8.97 5.32 4.18
N GLY A 44 -9.17 5.47 5.50
CA GLY A 44 -8.17 6.06 6.38
C GLY A 44 -6.86 5.27 6.40
N VAL A 45 -6.91 3.94 6.43
CA VAL A 45 -5.71 3.08 6.35
C VAL A 45 -5.04 3.19 4.99
N ASP A 46 -5.80 3.21 3.88
CA ASP A 46 -5.24 3.45 2.55
C ASP A 46 -4.47 4.77 2.46
N ALA A 47 -5.09 5.86 2.94
CA ALA A 47 -4.46 7.18 2.99
C ALA A 47 -3.23 7.20 3.91
N MET A 48 -3.34 6.62 5.12
CA MET A 48 -2.23 6.52 6.07
C MET A 48 -1.04 5.79 5.45
N LEU A 49 -1.26 4.67 4.76
CA LEU A 49 -0.18 3.93 4.09
C LEU A 49 0.44 4.73 2.94
N LEU A 50 -0.34 5.50 2.20
CA LEU A 50 0.17 6.33 1.12
C LEU A 50 0.98 7.51 1.66
N GLU A 51 0.42 8.25 2.60
CA GLU A 51 0.98 9.50 3.14
C GLU A 51 2.14 9.20 4.09
N SER A 52 1.90 8.41 5.15
CA SER A 52 2.90 8.22 6.21
C SER A 52 4.13 7.45 5.73
N VAL A 53 3.95 6.43 4.88
CA VAL A 53 5.09 5.70 4.30
C VAL A 53 5.69 6.48 3.13
N GLY A 54 4.87 7.27 2.42
CA GLY A 54 5.32 8.13 1.32
C GLY A 54 6.35 9.18 1.74
N GLU A 55 6.30 9.66 2.98
CA GLU A 55 7.34 10.54 3.54
C GLU A 55 8.74 9.89 3.53
N TYR A 56 8.81 8.56 3.56
CA TYR A 56 10.06 7.80 3.51
C TYR A 56 10.42 7.33 2.10
N LYS A 57 9.68 7.71 1.05
CA LYS A 57 9.83 7.14 -0.30
C LYS A 57 11.27 7.19 -0.82
N ASN A 58 11.99 8.29 -0.63
CA ASN A 58 13.35 8.44 -1.15
C ASN A 58 14.32 7.47 -0.44
N PHE A 59 14.19 7.36 0.89
CA PHE A 59 14.97 6.41 1.68
C PHE A 59 14.67 4.96 1.29
N LEU A 60 13.38 4.63 1.11
CA LEU A 60 12.94 3.29 0.74
C LEU A 60 13.40 2.91 -0.68
N LEU A 61 13.36 3.85 -1.63
CA LEU A 61 13.88 3.65 -2.98
C LEU A 61 15.39 3.42 -2.96
N GLN A 62 16.16 4.25 -2.25
CA GLN A 62 17.61 4.04 -2.09
C GLN A 62 17.95 2.68 -1.45
N LEU A 63 17.20 2.28 -0.42
CA LEU A 63 17.38 0.98 0.22
C LEU A 63 17.04 -0.18 -0.72
N ASN A 64 16.08 0.01 -1.62
CA ASN A 64 15.69 -0.97 -2.62
C ASN A 64 16.72 -1.09 -3.76
N ASP A 65 17.34 0.02 -4.16
CA ASP A 65 18.39 0.04 -5.20
C ASP A 65 19.71 -0.59 -4.72
N GLY A 66 19.95 -0.60 -3.41
CA GLY A 66 21.12 -1.23 -2.79
C GLY A 66 20.97 -2.75 -2.54
N LYS A 67 19.85 -3.35 -2.96
CA LYS A 67 19.62 -4.81 -2.89
C LYS A 67 20.11 -5.54 -4.12
#